data_AF-A0A8H5T7A7-F1
#
_entry.id   AF-A0A8H5T7A7-F1
#
_cell.length_a   1.000
_cell.length_b   1.000
_cell.length_c   1.000
_cell.angle_alpha   90.00
_cell.angle_beta   90.00
_cell.angle_gamma   90.00
#
_symmetry.space_group_name_H-M   'P 1'
#
loop_
_entity.id
_entity.type
_entity.pdbx_description
1 polymer ?
#
loop_
_entity_poly.entity_id
_entity_poly.type
_entity_poly.pdbx_seq_one_letter_code
_entity_poly.pdbx_strand_id
1 'polypeptide(L)'
;MIPTASRQRIHKPLLPGATFEARLRGRELYGPFQIEAKKDGQLVAKHTLDGFCLIKFAIEPHEIAPSYVRVNCPDFGGCFDIDAFLYCEDKLRCRATSVKAIKAMRLTTSNRDAMFGTLPRGPVPLLTNGLDHLVVFEKFIRECAVPCPKAPQQRRLTILNLSMCDQGDAKIVVDALVDFRKHNSDAIMSIVISKLGPTIYQDTPACREYVKLLERNGIHIDMFTGVDGSTRQVVHAKAIVIDDRTLFSTGAIVDTKPIDKADFSIELRHTAAKAFQVYMQEAILGGVSNDRRAHLASQLASLGVIINDPIASLTYISRAQHTLLRGARRDLLVSVSELVDPKIAKLLVRRAANGVAVTIQVREIDAVSSRIFAQAAVGGRCQLVGTATAL
;
A
#
# COMPACT_ATOMS: atom_id res chain seq x y z
N MET A 1 20.65 6.25 -13.59
CA MET A 1 21.11 7.23 -12.59
C MET A 1 19.92 8.11 -12.25
N ILE A 2 19.35 7.97 -11.06
CA ILE A 2 18.20 8.81 -10.65
C ILE A 2 18.76 10.21 -10.32
N PRO A 3 18.13 11.32 -10.78
CA PRO A 3 18.66 12.65 -10.56
C PRO A 3 18.75 12.99 -9.06
N THR A 4 19.94 13.31 -8.59
CA THR A 4 20.26 13.88 -7.27
C THR A 4 19.85 15.36 -7.14
N ALA A 5 19.11 15.88 -8.11
CA ALA A 5 18.79 17.30 -8.24
C ALA A 5 17.60 17.70 -7.38
N SER A 6 17.86 18.06 -6.12
CA SER A 6 17.10 19.09 -5.38
C SER A 6 17.70 19.30 -3.97
N ARG A 7 19.00 19.57 -3.84
CA ARG A 7 19.58 19.92 -2.52
C ARG A 7 20.69 20.96 -2.65
N GLN A 8 20.31 22.22 -2.58
CA GLN A 8 21.27 23.30 -2.40
C GLN A 8 21.85 23.20 -0.97
N ARG A 9 23.17 22.97 -0.84
CA ARG A 9 23.86 23.12 0.45
C ARG A 9 23.94 24.60 0.76
N ILE A 10 23.23 25.03 1.80
CA ILE A 10 23.29 26.40 2.29
C ILE A 10 24.19 26.40 3.52
N HIS A 11 25.36 27.03 3.40
CA HIS A 11 26.23 27.29 4.53
C HIS A 11 25.78 28.59 5.20
N LYS A 12 25.39 28.52 6.47
CA LYS A 12 25.09 29.71 7.29
C LYS A 12 26.10 29.79 8.45
N PRO A 13 26.91 30.87 8.55
CA PRO A 13 27.78 31.07 9.70
C PRO A 13 26.92 31.30 10.96
N LEU A 14 27.29 30.64 12.06
CA LEU A 14 26.66 30.83 13.36
C LEU A 14 27.33 32.02 14.06
N LEU A 15 26.59 33.10 14.25
CA LEU A 15 27.06 34.27 14.97
C LEU A 15 26.84 34.11 16.49
N PRO A 16 27.71 34.66 17.34
CA PRO A 16 27.45 34.76 18.77
C PRO A 16 26.07 35.37 19.08
N GLY A 17 25.31 34.71 19.96
CA GLY A 17 23.95 35.09 20.33
C GLY A 17 22.87 34.58 19.37
N ALA A 18 23.24 33.96 18.24
CA ALA A 18 22.27 33.32 17.36
C ALA A 18 21.64 32.10 18.04
N THR A 19 20.33 31.96 17.88
CA THR A 19 19.58 30.78 18.29
C THR A 19 19.00 30.06 17.10
N PHE A 20 19.03 28.73 17.11
CA PHE A 20 18.37 27.91 16.11
C PHE A 20 17.82 26.64 16.75
N GLU A 21 16.86 26.01 16.09
CA GLU A 21 16.33 24.73 16.55
C GLU A 21 17.07 23.59 15.84
N ALA A 22 17.51 22.62 16.62
CA ALA A 22 18.10 21.40 16.10
C ALA A 22 17.80 20.22 17.01
N ARG A 23 17.89 19.02 16.45
CA ARG A 23 17.82 17.79 17.22
C ARG A 23 19.23 17.35 17.58
N LEU A 24 19.36 16.62 18.69
CA LEU A 24 20.63 16.08 19.15
C LEU A 24 20.74 14.60 18.82
N ARG A 25 21.93 14.18 18.42
CA ARG A 25 22.26 12.80 18.05
C ARG A 25 22.05 11.87 19.25
N GLY A 26 21.35 10.76 19.05
CA GLY A 26 21.00 9.80 20.11
C GLY A 26 19.91 10.31 21.08
N ARG A 27 19.39 11.52 20.88
CA ARG A 27 18.30 12.12 21.66
C ARG A 27 17.20 12.67 20.74
N GLU A 28 17.08 12.14 19.53
CA GLU A 28 16.18 12.68 18.52
C GLU A 28 14.73 12.63 19.03
N LEU A 29 14.31 11.56 19.73
CA LEU A 29 12.95 11.39 20.24
C LEU A 29 12.49 12.40 21.29
N TYR A 30 13.41 13.13 21.91
CA TYR A 30 13.05 14.20 22.85
C TYR A 30 12.53 15.46 22.12
N GLY A 31 12.59 15.47 20.78
CA GLY A 31 12.17 16.60 19.97
C GLY A 31 13.27 17.64 19.76
N PRO A 32 12.93 18.81 19.20
CA PRO A 32 13.90 19.85 18.92
C PRO A 32 14.37 20.55 20.21
N PHE A 33 15.67 20.82 20.26
CA PHE A 33 16.30 21.68 21.26
C PHE A 33 16.52 23.05 20.64
N GLN A 34 16.33 24.09 21.44
CA GLN A 34 16.82 25.42 21.10
C GLN A 34 18.31 25.46 21.41
N ILE A 35 19.13 25.69 20.39
CA ILE A 35 20.58 25.79 20.50
C ILE A 35 20.96 27.27 20.47
N GLU A 36 21.72 27.71 21.45
CA GLU A 36 22.28 29.06 21.53
C GLU A 36 23.80 29.00 21.31
N ALA A 37 24.31 29.80 20.37
CA ALA A 37 25.74 29.98 20.20
C ALA A 37 26.25 31.07 21.16
N LYS A 38 27.16 30.74 22.07
CA LYS A 38 27.77 31.67 23.01
C LYS A 38 28.93 32.44 22.36
N LYS A 39 29.37 33.51 23.02
CA LYS A 39 30.43 34.41 22.53
C LYS A 39 31.80 33.74 22.39
N ASP A 40 32.03 32.68 23.15
CA ASP A 40 33.23 31.83 23.12
C ASP A 40 33.14 30.69 22.08
N GLY A 41 32.05 30.62 21.30
CA GLY A 41 31.80 29.55 20.33
C GLY A 41 31.18 28.29 20.94
N GLN A 42 30.94 28.25 22.25
CA GLN A 42 30.25 27.14 22.90
C GLN A 42 28.78 27.08 22.47
N LEU A 43 28.27 25.88 22.20
CA LEU A 43 26.86 25.67 21.90
C LEU A 43 26.14 25.16 23.14
N VAL A 44 25.00 25.77 23.49
CA VAL A 44 24.19 25.37 24.64
C VAL A 44 22.80 24.96 24.17
N ALA A 45 22.40 23.73 24.52
CA ALA A 45 21.07 23.20 24.21
C ALA A 45 20.09 23.45 25.36
N LYS A 46 18.86 23.83 25.01
CA LYS A 46 17.72 23.97 25.92
C LYS A 46 16.51 23.23 25.34
N HIS A 47 15.82 22.45 26.16
CA HIS A 47 14.59 21.76 25.75
C HIS A 47 13.44 22.76 25.50
N THR A 48 12.62 22.51 24.47
CA THR A 48 11.55 23.44 24.02
C THR A 48 10.14 23.08 24.50
N LEU A 49 9.92 21.92 25.13
CA LEU A 49 8.61 21.52 25.66
C LEU A 49 8.34 22.08 27.06
N ASP A 50 7.19 22.74 27.23
CA ASP A 50 6.68 23.23 28.50
C ASP A 50 6.35 22.07 29.45
N GLY A 51 6.83 22.17 30.70
CA GLY A 51 6.55 21.21 31.78
C GLY A 51 7.73 20.34 32.22
N PHE A 52 8.82 20.27 31.45
CA PHE A 52 10.08 19.71 31.95
C PHE A 52 10.97 20.83 32.50
N CYS A 53 11.34 20.71 33.77
CA CYS A 53 12.19 21.68 34.44
C CYS A 53 13.54 21.80 33.71
N LEU A 54 13.77 23.00 33.16
CA LEU A 54 15.01 23.62 32.67
C LEU A 54 16.33 22.88 32.98
N ILE A 55 16.78 21.98 32.09
CA ILE A 55 18.19 21.57 32.04
C ILE A 55 18.81 22.15 30.77
N LYS A 56 19.65 23.18 30.93
CA LYS A 56 20.57 23.66 29.89
C LYS A 56 21.88 22.90 30.02
N PHE A 57 22.45 22.46 28.90
CA PHE A 57 23.75 21.79 28.90
C PHE A 57 24.54 22.15 27.65
N ALA A 58 25.87 22.13 27.77
CA ALA A 58 26.77 22.34 26.65
C ALA A 58 26.70 21.15 25.70
N ILE A 59 26.83 21.43 24.40
CA ILE A 59 26.91 20.43 23.34
C ILE A 59 28.03 20.79 22.37
N GLU A 60 28.56 19.80 21.68
CA GLU A 60 29.51 19.95 20.59
C GLU A 60 28.80 19.95 19.21
N PRO A 61 29.37 20.58 18.17
CA PRO A 61 28.75 20.62 16.84
C PRO A 61 28.41 19.25 16.26
N HIS A 62 29.20 18.20 16.55
CA HIS A 62 28.96 16.84 16.04
C HIS A 62 27.78 16.12 16.72
N GLU A 63 27.37 16.61 17.90
CA GLU A 63 26.20 16.14 18.62
C GLU A 63 24.89 16.69 18.01
N ILE A 64 24.97 17.66 17.10
CA ILE A 64 23.82 18.05 16.29
C ILE A 64 23.51 16.92 15.30
N ALA A 65 22.28 16.40 15.37
CA ALA A 65 21.83 15.36 14.45
C ALA A 65 21.70 15.94 13.04
N PRO A 66 22.14 15.22 11.99
CA PRO A 66 21.84 15.62 10.63
C PRO A 66 20.32 15.65 10.44
N SER A 67 19.81 16.60 9.65
CA SER A 67 18.36 16.66 9.37
C SER A 67 17.88 15.40 8.66
N TYR A 68 18.75 14.74 7.88
CA TYR A 68 18.42 13.54 7.11
C TYR A 68 19.45 12.42 7.27
N VAL A 69 18.98 11.17 7.22
CA VAL A 69 19.76 9.93 7.17
C VAL A 69 19.49 9.23 5.84
N ARG A 70 20.54 8.77 5.16
CA ARG A 70 20.42 7.99 3.93
C ARG A 70 20.07 6.54 4.23
N VAL A 71 19.02 6.03 3.61
CA VAL A 71 18.48 4.67 3.82
C VAL A 71 18.29 3.99 2.48
N ASN A 72 18.67 2.72 2.38
CA ASN A 72 18.50 1.91 1.17
C ASN A 72 17.07 1.32 1.11
N CYS A 73 16.39 1.46 -0.02
CA CYS A 73 15.06 0.90 -0.26
C CYS A 73 15.11 -0.07 -1.47
N PRO A 74 15.12 -1.39 -1.20
CA PRO A 74 15.18 -2.42 -2.24
C PRO A 74 13.99 -2.37 -3.20
N ASP A 75 12.80 -2.01 -2.70
CA ASP A 75 11.54 -1.97 -3.46
C ASP A 75 11.56 -0.93 -4.61
N PHE A 76 12.45 0.07 -4.51
CA PHE A 76 12.67 1.09 -5.54
C PHE A 76 14.09 1.05 -6.12
N GLY A 77 14.88 0.01 -5.81
CA GLY A 77 16.23 -0.19 -6.32
C GLY A 77 17.22 0.96 -6.01
N GLY A 78 17.04 1.69 -4.90
CA GLY A 78 17.81 2.92 -4.64
C GLY A 78 17.89 3.38 -3.19
N CYS A 79 18.67 4.44 -2.95
CA CYS A 79 18.82 5.08 -1.64
C CYS A 79 18.02 6.38 -1.54
N PHE A 80 17.40 6.62 -0.39
CA PHE A 80 16.56 7.77 -0.11
C PHE A 80 17.00 8.42 1.21
N ASP A 81 16.91 9.75 1.31
CA ASP A 81 17.26 10.45 2.54
C ASP A 81 15.98 10.76 3.34
N ILE A 82 15.91 10.22 4.55
CA ILE A 82 14.76 10.28 5.47
C ILE A 82 15.08 11.22 6.63
N ASP A 83 14.09 11.88 7.25
CA ASP A 83 14.33 12.70 8.46
C ASP A 83 14.92 11.85 9.61
N ALA A 84 15.94 12.36 10.29
CA ALA A 84 16.65 11.61 11.32
C ALA A 84 15.81 11.28 12.57
N PHE A 85 14.83 12.13 12.92
CA PHE A 85 13.87 11.84 13.99
C PHE A 85 12.99 10.66 13.62
N LEU A 86 12.40 10.72 12.42
CA LEU A 86 11.56 9.63 11.89
C LEU A 86 12.38 8.34 11.82
N TYR A 87 13.62 8.41 11.34
CA TYR A 87 14.52 7.26 11.29
C TYR A 87 14.80 6.65 12.68
N CYS A 88 15.05 7.47 13.71
CA CYS A 88 15.29 6.99 15.07
C CYS A 88 14.01 6.47 15.76
N GLU A 89 12.87 7.09 15.50
CA GLU A 89 11.54 6.64 15.95
C GLU A 89 11.19 5.28 15.35
N ASP A 90 11.38 5.13 14.04
CA ASP A 90 11.19 3.90 13.27
C ASP A 90 12.12 2.77 13.77
N LYS A 91 13.38 3.11 14.11
CA LYS A 91 14.37 2.18 14.65
C LYS A 91 14.03 1.71 16.07
N LEU A 92 13.59 2.61 16.96
CA LEU A 92 13.21 2.30 18.33
C LEU A 92 11.88 1.57 18.44
N ARG A 93 10.91 1.88 17.56
CA ARG A 93 9.64 1.15 17.46
C ARG A 93 9.76 -0.18 16.70
N CYS A 94 10.92 -0.48 16.12
CA CYS A 94 11.18 -1.67 15.30
C CYS A 94 10.06 -1.95 14.27
N ARG A 95 9.46 -0.89 13.72
CA ARG A 95 8.32 -0.96 12.81
C ARG A 95 8.37 0.22 11.85
N ALA A 96 8.38 -0.13 10.56
CA ALA A 96 8.17 0.71 9.40
C ALA A 96 9.35 1.57 8.92
N THR A 97 9.75 1.32 7.68
CA THR A 97 10.25 2.35 6.77
C THR A 97 9.14 3.37 6.52
N SER A 98 9.40 4.65 6.79
CA SER A 98 8.53 5.76 6.38
C SER A 98 9.33 6.82 5.61
N VAL A 99 8.82 7.20 4.44
CA VAL A 99 9.12 8.47 3.77
C VAL A 99 8.23 9.55 4.44
N LYS A 100 8.73 10.79 4.45
CA LYS A 100 8.31 11.94 5.29
C LYS A 100 6.83 12.33 5.24
N ALA A 101 6.33 12.76 6.41
CA ALA A 101 5.25 13.72 6.55
C ALA A 101 5.70 15.14 6.14
N ILE A 102 4.95 15.79 5.25
CA ILE A 102 4.96 17.26 5.10
C ILE A 102 4.09 17.84 6.22
N LYS A 103 4.50 19.02 6.72
CA LYS A 103 3.89 19.76 7.84
C LYS A 103 2.36 19.82 7.74
N ALA A 104 1.66 19.02 8.53
CA ALA A 104 0.31 19.36 8.96
C ALA A 104 0.43 20.38 10.11
N MET A 105 -0.10 21.59 9.88
CA MET A 105 -0.29 22.59 10.93
C MET A 105 -1.07 21.99 12.10
N ARG A 106 -0.64 22.36 13.31
CA ARG A 106 -1.28 22.00 14.59
C ARG A 106 -2.76 22.37 14.56
N LEU A 107 -3.61 21.35 14.58
CA LEU A 107 -4.89 21.42 15.26
C LEU A 107 -4.86 20.43 16.42
N THR A 108 -5.18 20.95 17.59
CA THR A 108 -5.17 20.28 18.89
C THR A 108 -6.27 19.23 18.96
N THR A 109 -5.95 18.00 18.57
CA THR A 109 -6.50 16.79 19.19
C THR A 109 -5.47 15.67 19.10
N SER A 110 -5.31 14.96 20.19
CA SER A 110 -4.44 13.80 20.35
C SER A 110 -4.73 12.72 19.29
N ASN A 111 -3.94 12.66 18.23
CA ASN A 111 -3.88 11.49 17.36
C ASN A 111 -2.48 10.88 17.46
N ARG A 112 -2.37 9.85 18.32
CA ARG A 112 -1.36 8.80 18.17
C ARG A 112 -1.37 8.36 16.70
N ASP A 113 -0.20 8.12 16.10
CA ASP A 113 -0.12 7.43 14.80
C ASP A 113 -1.06 6.22 14.82
N ALA A 114 -1.94 6.14 13.82
CA ALA A 114 -3.04 5.19 13.86
C ALA A 114 -2.48 3.77 14.00
N MET A 115 -2.82 3.10 15.10
CA MET A 115 -2.99 1.66 15.03
C MET A 115 -3.84 1.39 13.80
N PHE A 116 -3.36 0.56 12.87
CA PHE A 116 -4.19 0.16 11.72
C PHE A 116 -5.55 -0.26 12.27
N GLY A 117 -6.61 0.34 11.73
CA GLY A 117 -7.95 -0.03 12.11
C GLY A 117 -8.13 -1.52 11.86
N THR A 118 -8.93 -2.16 12.69
CA THR A 118 -9.54 -3.42 12.29
C THR A 118 -10.80 -3.08 11.52
N LEU A 119 -11.03 -3.71 10.37
CA LEU A 119 -12.38 -3.76 9.84
C LEU A 119 -13.25 -4.42 10.93
N PRO A 120 -14.26 -3.72 11.49
CA PRO A 120 -15.15 -4.34 12.47
C PRO A 120 -15.82 -5.57 11.82
N ARG A 121 -16.21 -6.59 12.60
CA ARG A 121 -16.70 -7.92 12.12
C ARG A 121 -17.65 -7.84 10.92
N GLY A 122 -17.14 -7.87 9.70
CA GLY A 122 -17.90 -7.61 8.46
C GLY A 122 -18.30 -8.90 7.74
N PRO A 123 -18.62 -8.81 6.44
CA PRO A 123 -18.70 -9.98 5.57
C PRO A 123 -17.39 -10.78 5.67
N VAL A 124 -17.52 -12.10 5.80
CA VAL A 124 -16.36 -13.00 5.79
C VAL A 124 -15.77 -13.00 4.39
N PRO A 125 -14.43 -12.95 4.22
CA PRO A 125 -13.81 -13.15 2.91
C PRO A 125 -14.30 -14.46 2.28
N LEU A 126 -14.74 -14.38 1.03
CA LEU A 126 -15.14 -15.52 0.24
C LEU A 126 -13.90 -16.09 -0.47
N LEU A 127 -13.62 -17.37 -0.24
CA LEU A 127 -12.62 -18.11 -0.99
C LEU A 127 -13.28 -18.71 -2.24
N THR A 128 -12.66 -18.50 -3.39
CA THR A 128 -13.10 -19.04 -4.69
C THR A 128 -11.93 -19.70 -5.38
N ASN A 129 -12.18 -20.79 -6.12
CA ASN A 129 -11.17 -21.51 -6.87
C ASN A 129 -11.33 -21.26 -8.36
N GLY A 130 -10.21 -21.10 -9.05
CA GLY A 130 -10.17 -20.95 -10.50
C GLY A 130 -11.06 -19.82 -10.98
N LEU A 131 -12.01 -20.12 -11.85
CA LEU A 131 -12.86 -19.14 -12.51
C LEU A 131 -14.04 -18.64 -11.65
N ASP A 132 -14.32 -19.26 -10.51
CA ASP A 132 -15.46 -18.90 -9.66
C ASP A 132 -15.38 -17.46 -9.13
N HIS A 133 -14.18 -16.88 -9.05
CA HIS A 133 -14.03 -15.48 -8.65
C HIS A 133 -14.67 -14.50 -9.66
N LEU A 134 -14.78 -14.89 -10.94
CA LEU A 134 -15.45 -14.09 -11.97
C LEU A 134 -16.97 -14.05 -11.74
N VAL A 135 -17.56 -15.15 -11.24
CA VAL A 135 -18.97 -15.22 -10.86
C VAL A 135 -19.27 -14.28 -9.70
N VAL A 136 -18.33 -14.13 -8.76
CA VAL A 136 -18.46 -13.16 -7.65
C VAL A 136 -18.50 -11.73 -8.18
N PHE A 137 -17.65 -11.39 -9.15
CA PHE A 137 -17.67 -10.08 -9.80
C PHE A 137 -18.96 -9.81 -10.56
N GLU A 138 -19.40 -10.78 -11.38
CA GLU A 138 -20.66 -10.70 -12.11
C GLU A 138 -21.83 -10.46 -11.16
N LYS A 139 -21.97 -11.31 -10.15
CA LYS A 139 -23.04 -11.23 -9.15
C LYS A 139 -23.06 -9.88 -8.46
N PHE A 140 -21.90 -9.39 -8.02
CA PHE A 140 -21.79 -8.09 -7.36
C PHE A 140 -22.26 -6.94 -8.26
N ILE A 141 -21.87 -6.92 -9.54
CA ILE A 141 -22.31 -5.89 -10.50
C ILE A 141 -23.83 -5.98 -10.73
N ARG A 142 -24.35 -7.18 -10.98
CA ARG A 142 -25.78 -7.40 -11.27
C ARG A 142 -26.68 -7.04 -10.08
N GLU A 143 -26.27 -7.38 -8.86
CA GLU A 143 -26.97 -6.97 -7.64
C GLU A 143 -27.03 -5.45 -7.47
N CYS A 144 -26.01 -4.73 -7.96
CA CYS A 144 -25.97 -3.27 -7.90
C CYS A 144 -26.65 -2.57 -9.10
N ALA A 145 -26.94 -3.31 -10.17
CA ALA A 145 -27.49 -2.77 -11.41
C ALA A 145 -28.95 -2.32 -11.24
N VAL A 146 -29.72 -3.02 -10.39
CA VAL A 146 -31.10 -2.65 -10.08
C VAL A 146 -31.11 -1.34 -9.27
N PRO A 147 -31.78 -0.27 -9.74
CA PRO A 147 -31.83 0.98 -9.01
C PRO A 147 -32.49 0.80 -7.63
N CYS A 148 -31.73 1.10 -6.57
CA CYS A 148 -32.29 1.20 -5.22
C CYS A 148 -32.88 2.61 -5.03
N PRO A 149 -33.99 2.79 -4.28
CA PRO A 149 -34.53 4.12 -3.98
C PRO A 149 -33.56 5.08 -3.28
N LYS A 150 -32.50 4.54 -2.67
CA LYS A 150 -31.43 5.30 -1.99
C LYS A 150 -30.20 5.54 -2.87
N ALA A 151 -30.21 5.07 -4.11
CA ALA A 151 -29.08 5.22 -5.02
C ALA A 151 -28.92 6.70 -5.44
N PRO A 152 -27.68 7.16 -5.71
CA PRO A 152 -27.46 8.48 -6.27
C PRO A 152 -28.22 8.66 -7.60
N GLN A 153 -28.62 9.90 -7.88
CA GLN A 153 -29.33 10.23 -9.13
C GLN A 153 -28.51 9.87 -10.37
N GLN A 154 -27.19 10.11 -10.34
CA GLN A 154 -26.25 9.61 -11.34
C GLN A 154 -25.35 8.55 -10.69
N ARG A 155 -25.47 7.31 -11.17
CA ARG A 155 -24.70 6.16 -10.65
C ARG A 155 -23.25 6.20 -11.12
N ARG A 156 -22.34 5.61 -10.34
CA ARG A 156 -20.92 5.48 -10.71
C ARG A 156 -20.42 4.06 -10.54
N LEU A 157 -19.69 3.56 -11.53
CA LEU A 157 -19.01 2.27 -11.49
C LEU A 157 -17.56 2.43 -11.93
N THR A 158 -16.61 2.01 -11.10
CA THR A 158 -15.19 1.97 -11.44
C THR A 158 -14.61 0.59 -11.16
N ILE A 159 -13.95 -0.01 -12.14
CA ILE A 159 -13.15 -1.23 -11.97
C ILE A 159 -11.68 -0.86 -11.82
N LEU A 160 -11.02 -1.42 -10.80
CA LEU A 160 -9.57 -1.54 -10.75
C LEU A 160 -9.19 -2.96 -11.12
N ASN A 161 -8.23 -3.14 -12.02
CA ASN A 161 -7.69 -4.46 -12.27
C ASN A 161 -6.25 -4.38 -12.81
N LEU A 162 -5.50 -5.46 -12.71
CA LEU A 162 -4.17 -5.54 -13.33
C LEU A 162 -4.28 -5.64 -14.85
N SER A 163 -5.13 -6.56 -15.31
CA SER A 163 -5.38 -6.83 -16.72
C SER A 163 -6.82 -7.26 -16.92
N MET A 164 -7.45 -6.82 -18.01
CA MET A 164 -8.84 -7.19 -18.34
C MET A 164 -9.02 -7.58 -19.80
N CYS A 165 -9.81 -8.63 -20.07
CA CYS A 165 -10.24 -9.03 -21.42
C CYS A 165 -11.71 -9.49 -21.42
N ASP A 166 -12.33 -9.58 -22.60
CA ASP A 166 -13.70 -10.07 -22.79
C ASP A 166 -13.79 -11.52 -23.29
N GLN A 167 -12.67 -12.24 -23.28
CA GLN A 167 -12.60 -13.59 -23.84
C GLN A 167 -12.98 -14.65 -22.81
N GLY A 168 -13.54 -15.74 -23.33
CA GLY A 168 -13.96 -16.92 -22.58
C GLY A 168 -14.73 -16.57 -21.30
N ASP A 169 -14.28 -17.06 -20.16
CA ASP A 169 -15.05 -16.96 -18.91
C ASP A 169 -15.06 -15.55 -18.32
N ALA A 170 -14.11 -14.68 -18.69
CA ALA A 170 -14.10 -13.27 -18.28
C ALA A 170 -15.26 -12.47 -18.91
N LYS A 171 -15.86 -12.98 -20.00
CA LYS A 171 -16.96 -12.35 -20.71
C LYS A 171 -18.17 -12.06 -19.81
N ILE A 172 -18.45 -12.90 -18.82
CA ILE A 172 -19.60 -12.73 -17.92
C ILE A 172 -19.54 -11.41 -17.14
N VAL A 173 -18.33 -10.95 -16.81
CA VAL A 173 -18.10 -9.68 -16.11
C VAL A 173 -18.31 -8.51 -17.05
N VAL A 174 -17.86 -8.61 -18.31
CA VAL A 174 -18.09 -7.59 -19.34
C VAL A 174 -19.58 -7.46 -19.67
N ASP A 175 -20.28 -8.59 -19.81
CA ASP A 175 -21.71 -8.61 -20.06
C ASP A 175 -22.49 -7.98 -18.89
N ALA A 176 -22.07 -8.22 -17.64
CA ALA A 176 -22.64 -7.55 -16.48
C ALA A 176 -22.44 -6.02 -16.50
N LEU A 177 -21.32 -5.51 -17.02
CA LEU A 177 -21.11 -4.07 -17.19
C LEU A 177 -22.04 -3.47 -18.23
N VAL A 178 -22.20 -4.15 -19.36
CA VAL A 178 -23.16 -3.74 -20.40
C VAL A 178 -24.58 -3.72 -19.83
N ASP A 179 -24.95 -4.73 -19.05
CA ASP A 179 -26.26 -4.76 -18.41
C ASP A 179 -26.43 -3.68 -17.34
N PHE A 180 -25.38 -3.35 -16.57
CA PHE A 180 -25.39 -2.22 -15.64
C PHE A 180 -25.67 -0.90 -16.38
N ARG A 181 -25.01 -0.67 -17.53
CA ARG A 181 -25.24 0.50 -18.40
C ARG A 181 -26.68 0.57 -18.90
N LYS A 182 -27.27 -0.55 -19.33
CA LYS A 182 -28.66 -0.58 -19.81
C LYS A 182 -29.65 -0.12 -18.73
N HIS A 183 -29.44 -0.52 -17.48
CA HIS A 183 -30.30 -0.14 -16.35
C HIS A 183 -30.02 1.27 -15.82
N ASN A 184 -28.82 1.81 -16.08
CA ASN A 184 -28.34 3.10 -15.57
C ASN A 184 -27.72 3.89 -16.72
N SER A 185 -28.56 4.39 -17.62
CA SER A 185 -28.15 4.95 -18.92
C SER A 185 -27.18 6.14 -18.80
N ASP A 186 -27.30 6.93 -17.74
CA ASP A 186 -26.49 8.12 -17.45
C ASP A 186 -25.28 7.86 -16.53
N ALA A 187 -25.03 6.59 -16.16
CA ALA A 187 -23.96 6.24 -15.24
C ALA A 187 -22.57 6.68 -15.71
N ILE A 188 -21.70 7.05 -14.78
CA ILE A 188 -20.29 7.30 -15.09
C ILE A 188 -19.54 5.98 -14.86
N MET A 189 -18.98 5.41 -15.93
CA MET A 189 -18.33 4.10 -15.90
C MET A 189 -16.88 4.19 -16.34
N SER A 190 -15.97 3.64 -15.53
CA SER A 190 -14.54 3.59 -15.86
C SER A 190 -13.88 2.26 -15.51
N ILE A 191 -12.86 1.89 -16.28
CA ILE A 191 -12.01 0.72 -16.06
C ILE A 191 -10.56 1.22 -15.98
N VAL A 192 -9.95 1.09 -14.80
CA VAL A 192 -8.55 1.44 -14.54
C VAL A 192 -7.71 0.17 -14.58
N ILE A 193 -6.83 0.07 -15.57
CA ILE A 193 -6.04 -1.14 -15.84
C ILE A 193 -4.60 -0.83 -16.19
N SER A 194 -3.70 -1.78 -15.95
CA SER A 194 -2.32 -1.67 -16.45
C SER A 194 -2.17 -2.23 -17.87
N LYS A 195 -3.12 -3.09 -18.30
CA LYS A 195 -3.06 -3.80 -19.57
C LYS A 195 -4.45 -4.29 -20.01
N LEU A 196 -4.73 -4.28 -21.31
CA LEU A 196 -5.86 -4.99 -21.92
C LEU A 196 -5.42 -6.40 -22.32
N GLY A 197 -5.84 -7.42 -21.58
CA GLY A 197 -5.56 -8.84 -21.86
C GLY A 197 -4.07 -9.24 -21.90
N PRO A 198 -3.78 -10.50 -22.25
CA PRO A 198 -2.41 -10.95 -22.54
C PRO A 198 -1.85 -10.30 -23.81
N THR A 199 -0.52 -10.26 -24.00
CA THR A 199 0.10 -9.53 -25.14
C THR A 199 -0.42 -10.06 -26.47
N ILE A 200 -0.54 -11.38 -26.59
CA ILE A 200 -1.05 -12.07 -27.78
C ILE A 200 -2.47 -11.68 -28.18
N TYR A 201 -3.25 -11.10 -27.26
CA TYR A 201 -4.63 -10.69 -27.51
C TYR A 201 -4.71 -9.24 -28.03
N GLN A 202 -3.76 -8.38 -27.68
CA GLN A 202 -3.84 -6.93 -27.92
C GLN A 202 -3.94 -6.55 -29.39
N ASP A 203 -3.26 -7.29 -30.27
CA ASP A 203 -3.22 -7.00 -31.71
C ASP A 203 -4.36 -7.67 -32.51
N THR A 204 -5.24 -8.41 -31.81
CA THR A 204 -6.29 -9.20 -32.46
C THR A 204 -7.51 -8.36 -32.86
N PRO A 205 -8.28 -8.78 -33.89
CA PRO A 205 -9.58 -8.19 -34.18
C PRO A 205 -10.55 -8.25 -32.99
N ALA A 206 -10.47 -9.30 -32.18
CA ALA A 206 -11.29 -9.46 -30.98
C ALA A 206 -11.04 -8.34 -29.97
N CYS A 207 -9.78 -7.97 -29.72
CA CYS A 207 -9.46 -6.84 -28.84
C CYS A 207 -9.98 -5.50 -29.37
N ARG A 208 -9.97 -5.29 -30.69
CA ARG A 208 -10.55 -4.08 -31.29
C ARG A 208 -12.07 -4.03 -31.12
N GLU A 209 -12.76 -5.16 -31.29
CA GLU A 209 -14.20 -5.23 -31.05
C GLU A 209 -14.55 -5.06 -29.57
N TYR A 210 -13.73 -5.58 -28.66
CA TYR A 210 -13.87 -5.34 -27.22
C TYR A 210 -13.77 -3.86 -26.87
N VAL A 211 -12.75 -3.15 -27.38
CA VAL A 211 -12.62 -1.70 -27.16
C VAL A 211 -13.83 -0.94 -27.70
N LYS A 212 -14.28 -1.26 -28.93
CA LYS A 212 -15.50 -0.67 -29.50
C LYS A 212 -16.74 -0.96 -28.67
N LEU A 213 -16.86 -2.16 -28.09
CA LEU A 213 -17.97 -2.52 -27.21
C LEU A 213 -17.97 -1.63 -25.96
N LEU A 214 -16.82 -1.41 -25.34
CA LEU A 214 -16.69 -0.51 -24.19
C LEU A 214 -17.02 0.94 -24.55
N GLU A 215 -16.51 1.43 -25.67
CA GLU A 215 -16.79 2.78 -26.19
C GLU A 215 -18.28 3.00 -26.47
N ARG A 216 -18.94 2.04 -27.16
CA ARG A 216 -20.38 2.09 -27.46
C ARG A 216 -21.23 2.14 -26.19
N ASN A 217 -20.75 1.59 -25.08
CA ASN A 217 -21.41 1.61 -23.79
C ASN A 217 -20.93 2.76 -22.89
N GLY A 218 -20.16 3.72 -23.42
CA GLY A 218 -19.66 4.87 -22.66
C GLY A 218 -18.84 4.45 -21.43
N ILE A 219 -18.07 3.36 -21.55
CA ILE A 219 -17.17 2.88 -20.49
C ILE A 219 -15.77 3.40 -20.81
N HIS A 220 -15.28 4.31 -19.98
CA HIS A 220 -13.95 4.89 -20.16
C HIS A 220 -12.85 3.91 -19.72
N ILE A 221 -11.74 3.87 -20.44
CA ILE A 221 -10.59 3.01 -20.10
C ILE A 221 -9.42 3.92 -19.70
N ASP A 222 -9.06 3.89 -18.43
CA ASP A 222 -7.90 4.57 -17.88
C ASP A 222 -6.73 3.60 -17.80
N MET A 223 -5.80 3.68 -18.75
CA MET A 223 -4.61 2.83 -18.72
C MET A 223 -3.52 3.47 -17.86
N PHE A 224 -3.19 2.82 -16.75
CA PHE A 224 -2.05 3.18 -15.92
C PHE A 224 -0.78 2.55 -16.50
N THR A 225 -0.22 3.18 -17.53
CA THR A 225 1.09 2.82 -18.06
C THR A 225 2.14 3.60 -17.29
N GLY A 226 2.78 2.96 -16.31
CA GLY A 226 3.99 3.52 -15.71
C GLY A 226 5.00 3.85 -16.81
N VAL A 227 5.53 5.07 -16.77
CA VAL A 227 6.50 5.63 -17.72
C VAL A 227 7.60 4.61 -18.05
N ASP A 228 7.96 4.48 -19.32
CA ASP A 228 9.10 3.66 -19.76
C ASP A 228 10.35 4.02 -18.93
N GLY A 229 10.78 3.09 -18.07
CA GLY A 229 11.83 3.29 -17.08
C GLY A 229 11.95 2.08 -16.15
N SER A 230 13.01 2.04 -15.34
CA SER A 230 13.36 0.88 -14.49
C SER A 230 12.38 0.60 -13.33
N THR A 231 11.32 1.39 -13.16
CA THR A 231 10.31 1.24 -12.11
C THR A 231 8.91 1.32 -12.71
N ARG A 232 8.50 0.26 -13.39
CA ARG A 232 7.15 0.12 -13.95
C ARG A 232 6.12 0.22 -12.82
N GLN A 233 5.38 1.33 -12.76
CA GLN A 233 4.21 1.43 -11.89
C GLN A 233 3.03 0.75 -12.56
N VAL A 234 2.43 -0.22 -11.87
CA VAL A 234 1.24 -0.95 -12.32
C VAL A 234 0.15 -0.85 -11.26
N VAL A 235 -1.09 -0.69 -11.70
CA VAL A 235 -2.27 -0.88 -10.85
C VAL A 235 -2.40 -2.38 -10.61
N HIS A 236 -1.99 -2.84 -9.44
CA HIS A 236 -2.08 -4.25 -9.04
C HIS A 236 -3.34 -4.56 -8.21
N ALA A 237 -4.05 -3.52 -7.75
CA ALA A 237 -5.32 -3.69 -7.04
C ALA A 237 -6.38 -4.32 -7.97
N LYS A 238 -7.22 -5.20 -7.42
CA LYS A 238 -8.44 -5.65 -8.10
C LYS A 238 -9.65 -5.28 -7.24
N ALA A 239 -10.50 -4.44 -7.79
CA ALA A 239 -11.66 -3.91 -7.09
C ALA A 239 -12.79 -3.57 -8.06
N ILE A 240 -14.03 -3.68 -7.58
CA ILE A 240 -15.20 -3.10 -8.24
C ILE A 240 -15.83 -2.13 -7.25
N VAL A 241 -15.90 -0.86 -7.64
CA VAL A 241 -16.48 0.22 -6.83
C VAL A 241 -17.76 0.67 -7.51
N ILE A 242 -18.90 0.52 -6.84
CA ILE A 242 -20.20 0.97 -7.32
C ILE A 242 -20.81 1.85 -6.24
N ASP A 243 -20.86 3.15 -6.50
CA ASP A 243 -21.30 4.15 -5.53
C ASP A 243 -20.62 3.98 -4.16
N ASP A 244 -21.37 3.59 -3.12
CA ASP A 244 -20.89 3.36 -1.77
C ASP A 244 -20.65 1.88 -1.42
N ARG A 245 -20.57 1.01 -2.43
CA ARG A 245 -20.16 -0.39 -2.31
C ARG A 245 -18.81 -0.61 -2.96
N THR A 246 -18.02 -1.49 -2.38
CA THR A 246 -16.70 -1.85 -2.93
C THR A 246 -16.42 -3.32 -2.66
N LEU A 247 -16.15 -4.07 -3.73
CA LEU A 247 -15.67 -5.44 -3.67
C LEU A 247 -14.17 -5.44 -3.96
N PHE A 248 -13.36 -5.91 -3.01
CA PHE A 248 -11.95 -6.22 -3.26
C PHE A 248 -11.77 -7.70 -3.58
N SER A 249 -10.77 -7.99 -4.42
CA SER A 249 -10.38 -9.37 -4.71
C SER A 249 -8.88 -9.51 -4.94
N THR A 250 -8.37 -10.73 -4.75
CA THR A 250 -7.03 -11.13 -5.20
C THR A 250 -7.03 -11.66 -6.64
N GLY A 251 -8.20 -12.03 -7.16
CA GLY A 251 -8.40 -12.52 -8.53
C GLY A 251 -8.47 -11.39 -9.56
N ALA A 252 -8.00 -11.65 -10.78
CA ALA A 252 -8.02 -10.69 -11.88
C ALA A 252 -9.10 -11.06 -12.91
N ILE A 253 -9.79 -10.07 -13.47
CA ILE A 253 -10.81 -10.27 -14.52
C ILE A 253 -10.14 -10.59 -15.86
N VAL A 254 -9.56 -11.78 -15.99
CA VAL A 254 -8.91 -12.24 -17.22
C VAL A 254 -9.15 -13.73 -17.35
N ASP A 255 -9.40 -14.19 -18.56
CA ASP A 255 -9.36 -15.61 -18.86
C ASP A 255 -7.91 -16.00 -19.18
N THR A 256 -7.29 -16.79 -18.31
CA THR A 256 -5.99 -17.41 -18.57
C THR A 256 -6.12 -18.89 -18.26
N LYS A 257 -6.63 -19.68 -19.21
CA LYS A 257 -6.74 -21.14 -19.00
C LYS A 257 -5.35 -21.79 -18.91
N PRO A 258 -5.12 -22.66 -17.90
CA PRO A 258 -5.98 -22.89 -16.73
C PRO A 258 -5.71 -21.85 -15.61
N ILE A 259 -6.77 -21.28 -15.01
CA ILE A 259 -6.66 -20.61 -13.71
C ILE A 259 -6.87 -21.68 -12.65
N ASP A 260 -5.79 -22.23 -12.14
CA ASP A 260 -5.78 -23.14 -10.99
C ASP A 260 -5.25 -22.39 -9.77
N LYS A 261 -6.01 -21.37 -9.35
CA LYS A 261 -5.63 -20.49 -8.24
C LYS A 261 -6.82 -20.24 -7.34
N ALA A 262 -6.58 -20.31 -6.03
CA ALA A 262 -7.52 -19.84 -5.03
C ALA A 262 -7.37 -18.33 -4.84
N ASP A 263 -8.49 -17.61 -4.90
CA ASP A 263 -8.55 -16.17 -4.70
C ASP A 263 -9.59 -15.82 -3.64
N PHE A 264 -9.34 -14.71 -2.93
CA PHE A 264 -10.23 -14.18 -1.91
C PHE A 264 -10.94 -12.95 -2.43
N SER A 265 -12.23 -12.85 -2.17
CA SER A 265 -13.02 -11.64 -2.42
C SER A 265 -13.73 -11.19 -1.14
N ILE A 266 -13.73 -9.89 -0.88
CA ILE A 266 -14.40 -9.31 0.30
C ILE A 266 -15.09 -8.00 -0.08
N GLU A 267 -16.36 -7.89 0.28
CA GLU A 267 -17.07 -6.62 0.22
C GLU A 267 -16.69 -5.75 1.43
N LEU A 268 -16.26 -4.52 1.17
CA LEU A 268 -16.00 -3.55 2.21
C LEU A 268 -17.30 -3.12 2.87
N ARG A 269 -17.23 -2.92 4.19
CA ARG A 269 -18.30 -2.21 4.91
C ARG A 269 -18.50 -0.82 4.30
N HIS A 270 -19.75 -0.39 4.26
CA HIS A 270 -20.19 0.89 3.69
C HIS A 270 -19.34 2.10 4.13
N THR A 271 -18.90 2.18 5.40
CA THR A 271 -18.02 3.29 5.85
C THR A 271 -16.65 3.28 5.15
N ALA A 272 -16.04 2.11 5.01
CA ALA A 272 -14.77 1.94 4.31
C ALA A 272 -14.94 2.07 2.79
N ALA A 273 -16.04 1.56 2.24
CA ALA A 273 -16.37 1.68 0.82
C ALA A 273 -16.57 3.16 0.41
N LYS A 274 -17.28 3.97 1.22
CA LYS A 274 -17.40 5.42 1.00
C LYS A 274 -16.04 6.12 1.02
N ALA A 275 -15.21 5.83 2.02
CA ALA A 275 -13.85 6.39 2.08
C ALA A 275 -13.01 5.96 0.86
N PHE A 276 -13.19 4.73 0.39
CA PHE A 276 -12.45 4.20 -0.76
C PHE A 276 -12.92 4.84 -2.06
N GLN A 277 -14.23 5.07 -2.22
CA GLN A 277 -14.78 5.82 -3.33
C GLN A 277 -14.20 7.24 -3.40
N VAL A 278 -14.13 7.95 -2.28
CA VAL A 278 -13.51 9.29 -2.23
C VAL A 278 -12.03 9.23 -2.62
N TYR A 279 -11.27 8.27 -2.08
CA TYR A 279 -9.88 8.04 -2.50
C TYR A 279 -9.77 7.77 -4.00
N MET A 280 -10.64 6.92 -4.57
CA MET A 280 -10.65 6.61 -5.99
C MET A 280 -10.91 7.86 -6.85
N GLN A 281 -11.93 8.64 -6.51
CA GLN A 281 -12.31 9.80 -7.29
C GLN A 281 -11.29 10.93 -7.18
N GLU A 282 -10.74 11.19 -5.99
CA GLU A 282 -9.80 12.30 -5.80
C GLU A 282 -8.36 11.91 -6.13
N ALA A 283 -7.86 10.78 -5.62
CA ALA A 283 -6.46 10.39 -5.75
C ALA A 283 -6.15 9.66 -7.06
N ILE A 284 -7.01 8.77 -7.51
CA ILE A 284 -6.75 7.97 -8.72
C ILE A 284 -7.22 8.71 -9.98
N LEU A 285 -8.45 9.25 -9.97
CA LEU A 285 -9.04 9.89 -11.15
C LEU A 285 -8.89 11.43 -11.16
N GLY A 286 -8.83 12.07 -9.98
CA GLY A 286 -8.94 13.53 -9.83
C GLY A 286 -7.62 14.30 -9.70
N GLY A 287 -6.47 13.61 -9.63
CA GLY A 287 -5.15 14.25 -9.63
C GLY A 287 -4.85 15.17 -8.43
N VAL A 288 -5.43 14.93 -7.25
CA VAL A 288 -5.18 15.76 -6.05
C VAL A 288 -3.72 15.74 -5.59
N SER A 289 -3.34 16.74 -4.78
CA SER A 289 -1.99 16.88 -4.23
C SER A 289 -1.55 15.67 -3.40
N ASN A 290 -0.24 15.44 -3.33
CA ASN A 290 0.34 14.33 -2.57
C ASN A 290 -0.09 14.31 -1.09
N ASP A 291 -0.22 15.50 -0.47
CA ASP A 291 -0.68 15.61 0.93
C ASP A 291 -2.13 15.15 1.09
N ARG A 292 -3.00 15.50 0.13
CA ARG A 292 -4.40 15.05 0.13
C ARG A 292 -4.48 13.54 -0.11
N ARG A 293 -3.70 13.00 -1.07
CA ARG A 293 -3.60 11.55 -1.29
C ARG A 293 -3.18 10.81 -0.03
N ALA A 294 -2.16 11.33 0.66
CA ALA A 294 -1.67 10.74 1.90
C ALA A 294 -2.72 10.75 3.01
N HIS A 295 -3.46 11.84 3.16
CA HIS A 295 -4.57 11.94 4.11
C HIS A 295 -5.68 10.93 3.81
N LEU A 296 -6.10 10.80 2.55
CA LEU A 296 -7.12 9.84 2.13
C LEU A 296 -6.68 8.39 2.39
N ALA A 297 -5.42 8.05 2.06
CA ALA A 297 -4.85 6.73 2.33
C ALA A 297 -4.74 6.45 3.84
N SER A 298 -4.40 7.45 4.66
CA SER A 298 -4.38 7.33 6.12
C SER A 298 -5.76 7.10 6.70
N GLN A 299 -6.78 7.82 6.21
CA GLN A 299 -8.18 7.60 6.60
C GLN A 299 -8.61 6.17 6.30
N LEU A 300 -8.29 5.63 5.12
CA LEU A 300 -8.55 4.24 4.78
C LEU A 300 -7.83 3.26 5.72
N ALA A 301 -6.55 3.51 6.01
CA ALA A 301 -5.77 2.68 6.92
C ALA A 301 -6.37 2.64 8.34
N SER A 302 -6.94 3.76 8.81
CA SER A 302 -7.68 3.83 10.08
C SER A 302 -8.97 3.01 10.10
N LEU A 303 -9.51 2.67 8.93
CA LEU A 303 -10.67 1.80 8.75
C LEU A 303 -10.28 0.33 8.49
N GLY A 304 -8.98 0.03 8.43
CA GLY A 304 -8.45 -1.29 8.12
C GLY A 304 -8.32 -1.61 6.63
N VAL A 305 -8.43 -0.60 5.76
CA VAL A 305 -8.16 -0.71 4.32
C VAL A 305 -6.80 -0.13 4.00
N ILE A 306 -5.89 -0.96 3.51
CA ILE A 306 -4.47 -0.59 3.39
C ILE A 306 -4.08 -0.53 1.92
N ILE A 307 -3.56 0.62 1.50
CA ILE A 307 -3.16 0.89 0.11
C ILE A 307 -1.70 1.30 0.09
N ASN A 308 -0.93 0.74 -0.86
CA ASN A 308 0.35 1.30 -1.26
C ASN A 308 0.09 2.33 -2.37
N ASP A 309 0.19 3.61 -2.03
CA ASP A 309 0.12 4.69 -3.02
C ASP A 309 1.57 5.13 -3.36
N PRO A 310 2.09 4.79 -4.56
CA PRO A 310 3.46 5.13 -4.93
C PRO A 310 3.66 6.63 -5.13
N ILE A 311 2.61 7.38 -5.49
CA ILE A 311 2.69 8.84 -5.70
C ILE A 311 2.79 9.55 -4.36
N ALA A 312 2.00 9.10 -3.38
CA ALA A 312 2.11 9.57 -1.99
C ALA A 312 3.34 8.98 -1.24
N SER A 313 4.08 8.06 -1.86
CA SER A 313 5.21 7.33 -1.23
C SER A 313 4.82 6.61 0.08
N LEU A 314 3.59 6.08 0.13
CA LEU A 314 3.07 5.37 1.29
C LEU A 314 3.22 3.85 1.12
N THR A 315 3.93 3.21 2.05
CA THR A 315 4.22 1.77 2.04
C THR A 315 3.41 0.99 3.08
N TYR A 316 2.14 1.36 3.27
CA TYR A 316 1.35 0.82 4.36
C TYR A 316 1.16 -0.70 4.30
N ILE A 317 1.05 -1.30 3.11
CA ILE A 317 0.87 -2.75 2.97
C ILE A 317 2.10 -3.50 3.49
N SER A 318 3.31 -3.13 3.05
CA SER A 318 4.55 -3.78 3.49
C SER A 318 4.74 -3.63 5.00
N ARG A 319 4.42 -2.45 5.56
CA ARG A 319 4.42 -2.19 7.01
C ARG A 319 3.44 -3.09 7.76
N ALA A 320 2.22 -3.24 7.24
CA ALA A 320 1.18 -4.05 7.83
C ALA A 320 1.53 -5.54 7.80
N GLN A 321 1.93 -6.06 6.63
CA GLN A 321 2.37 -7.44 6.47
C GLN A 321 3.47 -7.78 7.47
N HIS A 322 4.53 -6.97 7.49
CA HIS A 322 5.65 -7.20 8.38
C HIS A 322 5.26 -7.10 9.88
N THR A 323 4.32 -6.22 10.23
CA THR A 323 3.79 -6.12 11.60
C THR A 323 2.96 -7.35 11.98
N LEU A 324 2.12 -7.86 11.07
CA LEU A 324 1.32 -9.07 11.28
C LEU A 324 2.22 -10.29 11.47
N LEU A 325 3.21 -10.48 10.59
CA LEU A 325 4.18 -11.58 10.68
C LEU A 325 4.96 -11.57 12.00
N ARG A 326 5.41 -10.38 12.46
CA ARG A 326 6.13 -10.24 13.74
C ARG A 326 5.22 -10.38 14.96
N GLY A 327 3.97 -9.93 14.85
CA GLY A 327 3.01 -9.87 15.95
C GLY A 327 2.35 -11.20 16.28
N ALA A 328 2.34 -12.17 15.35
CA ALA A 328 1.70 -13.47 15.52
C ALA A 328 2.28 -14.24 16.71
N ARG A 329 1.46 -14.54 17.73
CA ARG A 329 1.92 -15.13 18.99
C ARG A 329 1.80 -16.65 19.08
N ARG A 330 0.89 -17.25 18.29
CA ARG A 330 0.55 -18.67 18.37
C ARG A 330 0.66 -19.33 17.01
N ASP A 331 -0.18 -18.88 16.09
CA ASP A 331 -0.27 -19.45 14.75
C ASP A 331 -0.03 -18.37 13.70
N LEU A 332 0.63 -18.77 12.61
CA LEU A 332 0.90 -17.92 11.47
C LEU A 332 0.77 -18.72 10.18
N LEU A 333 -0.32 -18.50 9.45
CA LEU A 333 -0.51 -19.01 8.09
C LEU A 333 -0.10 -17.93 7.09
N VAL A 334 0.84 -18.25 6.20
CA VAL A 334 1.27 -17.39 5.10
C VAL A 334 0.96 -18.09 3.80
N SER A 335 0.00 -17.54 3.04
CA SER A 335 -0.36 -18.02 1.70
C SER A 335 -0.01 -16.93 0.68
N VAL A 336 0.97 -17.21 -0.18
CA VAL A 336 1.48 -16.26 -1.18
C VAL A 336 1.79 -16.97 -2.49
N SER A 337 1.60 -16.29 -3.63
CA SER A 337 1.99 -16.87 -4.92
C SER A 337 3.50 -17.04 -5.03
N GLU A 338 4.26 -16.04 -4.61
CA GLU A 338 5.72 -16.03 -4.72
C GLU A 338 6.34 -15.54 -3.41
N LEU A 339 7.41 -16.22 -2.98
CA LEU A 339 8.24 -15.80 -1.86
C LEU A 339 9.67 -15.56 -2.33
N VAL A 340 9.96 -14.28 -2.59
CA VAL A 340 11.23 -13.82 -3.20
C VAL A 340 12.07 -12.91 -2.31
N ASP A 341 11.59 -12.55 -1.11
CA ASP A 341 12.35 -11.75 -0.14
C ASP A 341 12.97 -12.65 0.95
N PRO A 342 14.30 -12.87 0.92
CA PRO A 342 14.99 -13.67 1.94
C PRO A 342 14.85 -13.12 3.36
N LYS A 343 14.54 -11.82 3.53
CA LYS A 343 14.28 -11.24 4.85
C LYS A 343 12.98 -11.76 5.44
N ILE A 344 11.94 -11.93 4.62
CA ILE A 344 10.67 -12.53 5.04
C ILE A 344 10.90 -14.01 5.39
N ALA A 345 11.64 -14.77 4.57
CA ALA A 345 11.98 -16.15 4.90
C ALA A 345 12.70 -16.29 6.25
N LYS A 346 13.73 -15.46 6.49
CA LYS A 346 14.43 -15.41 7.80
C LYS A 346 13.51 -15.03 8.95
N LEU A 347 12.57 -14.11 8.73
CA LEU A 347 11.60 -13.72 9.75
C LEU A 347 10.69 -14.90 10.11
N LEU A 348 10.15 -15.62 9.13
CA LEU A 348 9.28 -16.78 9.35
C LEU A 348 10.01 -17.89 10.12
N VAL A 349 11.26 -18.21 9.74
CA VAL A 349 12.10 -19.15 10.50
C VAL A 349 12.30 -18.70 11.95
N ARG A 350 12.56 -17.40 12.18
CA ARG A 350 12.68 -16.86 13.55
C ARG A 350 11.38 -16.96 14.34
N ARG A 351 10.22 -16.74 13.72
CA ARG A 351 8.92 -16.92 14.40
C ARG A 351 8.75 -18.37 14.84
N ALA A 352 9.05 -19.31 13.95
CA ALA A 352 8.99 -20.74 14.23
C ALA A 352 9.95 -21.15 15.37
N ALA A 353 11.19 -20.66 15.35
CA ALA A 353 12.16 -20.88 16.42
C ALA A 353 11.71 -20.33 17.79
N ASN A 354 10.84 -19.31 17.80
CA ASN A 354 10.26 -18.70 18.99
C ASN A 354 8.92 -19.35 19.42
N GLY A 355 8.59 -20.53 18.90
CA GLY A 355 7.42 -21.30 19.32
C GLY A 355 6.09 -20.89 18.66
N VAL A 356 6.13 -20.12 17.56
CA VAL A 356 4.94 -19.88 16.72
C VAL A 356 4.79 -21.04 15.74
N ALA A 357 3.59 -21.62 15.63
CA ALA A 357 3.26 -22.55 14.57
C ALA A 357 3.18 -21.79 13.23
N VAL A 358 4.16 -22.01 12.35
CA VAL A 358 4.25 -21.34 11.06
C VAL A 358 3.91 -22.33 9.94
N THR A 359 2.86 -22.04 9.19
CA THR A 359 2.47 -22.77 7.98
C THR A 359 2.66 -21.87 6.78
N ILE A 360 3.41 -22.34 5.79
CA ILE A 360 3.71 -21.59 4.57
C ILE A 360 3.13 -22.36 3.38
N GLN A 361 2.24 -21.72 2.65
CA GLN A 361 1.69 -22.17 1.37
C GLN A 361 2.23 -21.24 0.29
N VAL A 362 3.00 -21.79 -0.64
CA VAL A 362 3.66 -21.00 -1.68
C VAL A 362 3.69 -21.77 -2.99
N ARG A 363 3.41 -21.07 -4.11
CA ARG A 363 3.55 -21.65 -5.45
C ARG A 363 5.02 -21.66 -5.89
N GLU A 364 5.70 -20.52 -5.75
CA GLU A 364 7.08 -20.35 -6.16
C GLU A 364 7.96 -19.72 -5.08
N ILE A 365 9.17 -20.24 -4.91
CA ILE A 365 10.12 -19.77 -3.92
C ILE A 365 11.49 -19.59 -4.55
N ASP A 366 12.15 -18.46 -4.27
CA ASP A 366 13.49 -18.21 -4.76
C ASP A 366 14.53 -19.15 -4.11
N ALA A 367 15.63 -19.41 -4.81
CA ALA A 367 16.66 -20.35 -4.38
C ALA A 367 17.34 -19.96 -3.05
N VAL A 368 17.39 -18.68 -2.69
CA VAL A 368 17.96 -18.21 -1.42
C VAL A 368 16.96 -18.45 -0.28
N SER A 369 15.70 -18.08 -0.45
CA SER A 369 14.64 -18.34 0.53
C SER A 369 14.44 -19.85 0.76
N SER A 370 14.46 -20.65 -0.30
CA SER A 370 14.38 -22.12 -0.22
C SER A 370 15.51 -22.72 0.63
N ARG A 371 16.76 -22.27 0.41
CA ARG A 371 17.91 -22.70 1.24
C ARG A 371 17.76 -22.32 2.71
N ILE A 372 17.23 -21.14 3.00
CA ILE A 372 16.96 -20.69 4.38
C ILE A 372 16.00 -21.65 5.09
N PHE A 373 14.92 -22.06 4.42
CA PHE A 373 13.97 -23.02 5.01
C PHE A 373 14.54 -24.43 5.14
N ALA A 374 15.26 -24.92 4.13
CA ALA A 374 15.90 -26.24 4.19
C ALA A 374 16.85 -26.36 5.39
N GLN A 375 17.67 -25.33 5.64
CA GLN A 375 18.55 -25.28 6.81
C GLN A 375 17.78 -25.29 8.14
N ALA A 376 16.60 -24.66 8.20
CA ALA A 376 15.77 -24.64 9.40
C ALA A 376 14.98 -25.94 9.62
N ALA A 377 14.59 -26.63 8.54
CA ALA A 377 13.83 -27.87 8.57
C ALA A 377 14.63 -29.05 9.17
N VAL A 378 15.95 -29.07 8.95
CA VAL A 378 16.87 -30.04 9.60
C VAL A 378 16.85 -29.93 11.13
N GLY A 379 16.38 -28.80 11.68
CA GLY A 379 16.16 -28.60 13.12
C GLY A 379 14.73 -28.87 13.63
N GLY A 380 13.80 -29.33 12.77
CA GLY A 380 12.46 -29.81 13.15
C GLY A 380 11.39 -28.77 13.48
N ARG A 381 11.56 -27.48 13.13
CA ARG A 381 10.72 -26.39 13.69
C ARG A 381 9.85 -25.60 12.71
N CYS A 382 9.99 -25.80 11.40
CA CYS A 382 9.19 -25.09 10.38
C CYS A 382 8.66 -26.09 9.35
N GLN A 383 7.33 -26.16 9.17
CA GLN A 383 6.72 -27.01 8.15
C GLN A 383 6.45 -26.19 6.89
N LEU A 384 7.20 -26.50 5.84
CA LEU A 384 6.97 -25.96 4.51
C LEU A 384 6.00 -26.90 3.80
N VAL A 385 4.80 -26.45 3.50
CA VAL A 385 3.84 -27.22 2.72
C VAL A 385 4.03 -26.82 1.27
N GLY A 386 4.90 -27.55 0.57
CA GLY A 386 5.03 -27.41 -0.87
C GLY A 386 3.79 -28.02 -1.52
N THR A 387 2.99 -27.21 -2.20
CA THR A 387 1.95 -27.71 -3.09
C THR A 387 2.60 -28.23 -4.36
N ALA A 388 2.97 -29.51 -4.37
CA ALA A 388 3.06 -30.27 -5.60
C ALA A 388 1.67 -30.87 -5.88
N THR A 389 0.90 -30.17 -6.72
CA THR A 389 -0.31 -30.63 -7.43
C THR A 389 -1.54 -31.12 -6.65
N ALA A 390 -2.70 -30.63 -7.11
CA ALA A 390 -4.08 -31.10 -6.93
C ALA A 390 -4.76 -30.87 -5.56
N LEU A 391 -5.53 -29.79 -5.47
CA LEU A 391 -6.87 -29.79 -4.88
C LEU A 391 -7.85 -29.20 -5.87
#